data_AF-A0A258BNJ5-F1
#
_entry.id   AF-A0A258BNJ5-F1
#
_cell.length_a   1.000
_cell.length_b   1.000
_cell.length_c   1.000
_cell.angle_alpha   90.00
_cell.angle_beta   90.00
_cell.angle_gamma   90.00
#
_symmetry.space_group_name_H-M   'P 1'
#
loop_
_entity.id
_entity.type
_entity.pdbx_description
1 polymer ?
#
loop_
_entity_poly.entity_id
_entity_poly.type
_entity_poly.pdbx_seq_one_letter_code
_entity_poly.pdbx_strand_id
1 'polypeptide(L)'
;MAAPAEAEAKLKQSNEYAMLTGAAEEARTMTVRAAEKLEIARADREEKGRPYREDKLFSYLWGRKFRSPDYKASPIIRMLDGWVAGLCKYDQAFLNYQRLTELPERIAEHAAYMARLADEAEAKLVQAEADAMAAAGTGALKADADAIKAAIEACDAEIAGAEARYRETAERHEAALRKEAGPAVEARHLLEAELRKASFPDLRVLAAETADLDDDRIVDTLVRLRAEEMNLELEAGRVAARPAALRDELGRAEALRRQFKQARFDSPYAVVSRASFDEVIADLMRDKVDVRGALQRLSRSVRRPEAPAEAHPDFGGRGRSQTIGLPDVLGGVIGGVLGEVLEEVIRETTRGGGGYGSGPIFPGPPKRPSRPSRSGGRSFPSGGGRRGGGGFKTGGGF
;
A
#
# COMPACT_ATOMS: atom_id res chain seq x y z
N MET A 1 9.08 -6.61 21.88
CA MET A 1 8.15 -5.60 21.33
C MET A 1 7.14 -5.05 22.35
N ALA A 2 7.17 -5.44 23.64
CA ALA A 2 6.19 -5.01 24.63
C ALA A 2 6.40 -3.56 25.13
N ALA A 3 7.64 -3.07 25.22
CA ALA A 3 7.95 -1.74 25.76
C ALA A 3 7.24 -0.54 25.08
N PRO A 4 7.20 -0.41 23.73
CA PRO A 4 6.49 0.70 23.09
C PRO A 4 4.96 0.59 23.22
N ALA A 5 4.41 -0.62 23.10
CA ALA A 5 2.96 -0.83 23.24
C ALA A 5 2.49 -0.60 24.69
N GLU A 6 3.30 -0.97 25.68
CA GLU A 6 3.05 -0.68 27.09
C GLU A 6 3.17 0.81 27.40
N ALA A 7 4.11 1.52 26.78
CA ALA A 7 4.24 2.97 26.93
C ALA A 7 3.04 3.71 26.31
N GLU A 8 2.59 3.29 25.13
CA GLU A 8 1.36 3.80 24.51
C GLU A 8 0.14 3.53 25.38
N ALA A 9 0.00 2.31 25.93
CA ALA A 9 -1.10 1.96 26.83
C ALA A 9 -1.08 2.81 28.11
N LYS A 10 0.10 3.04 28.71
CA LYS A 10 0.25 3.89 29.90
C LYS A 10 -0.06 5.35 29.60
N LEU A 11 0.36 5.87 28.45
CA LEU A 11 0.06 7.25 28.05
C LEU A 11 -1.44 7.44 27.79
N LYS A 12 -2.08 6.50 27.11
CA LYS A 12 -3.55 6.50 26.87
C LYS A 12 -4.38 6.45 28.15
N GLN A 13 -3.85 5.87 29.23
CA GLN A 13 -4.50 5.85 30.54
C GLN A 13 -4.29 7.14 31.34
N SER A 14 -3.38 8.03 30.91
CA SER A 14 -3.12 9.28 31.62
C SER A 14 -4.20 10.34 31.33
N ASN A 15 -4.62 11.04 32.38
CA ASN A 15 -5.60 12.13 32.26
C ASN A 15 -5.05 13.31 31.44
N GLU A 16 -3.74 13.55 31.52
CA GLU A 16 -3.08 14.61 30.74
C GLU A 16 -3.16 14.35 29.24
N TYR A 17 -2.95 13.11 28.80
CA TYR A 17 -3.09 12.73 27.41
C TYR A 17 -4.55 12.85 26.92
N ALA A 18 -5.53 12.44 27.73
CA ALA A 18 -6.95 12.62 27.41
C ALA A 18 -7.36 14.10 27.25
N MET A 19 -6.76 14.99 28.04
CA MET A 19 -6.97 16.44 27.91
C MET A 19 -6.32 17.00 26.65
N LEU A 20 -5.11 16.54 26.30
CA LEU A 20 -4.41 16.96 25.08
C LEU A 20 -5.12 16.46 23.81
N THR A 21 -5.58 15.21 23.79
CA THR A 21 -6.35 14.65 22.66
C THR A 21 -7.68 15.39 22.50
N GLY A 22 -8.41 15.62 23.60
CA GLY A 22 -9.64 16.40 23.59
C GLY A 22 -9.43 17.82 23.05
N ALA A 23 -8.40 18.52 23.52
CA ALA A 23 -8.07 19.87 23.06
C ALA A 23 -7.69 19.90 21.55
N ALA A 24 -6.94 18.92 21.06
CA ALA A 24 -6.59 18.81 19.65
C ALA A 24 -7.81 18.51 18.76
N GLU A 25 -8.69 17.58 19.18
CA GLU A 25 -9.94 17.29 18.48
C GLU A 25 -10.87 18.51 18.45
N GLU A 26 -11.06 19.18 19.58
CA GLU A 26 -11.85 20.40 19.66
C GLU A 26 -11.31 21.48 18.72
N ALA A 27 -10.00 21.74 18.75
CA ALA A 27 -9.37 22.74 17.88
C ALA A 27 -9.51 22.38 16.38
N ARG A 28 -9.40 21.10 16.01
CA ARG A 28 -9.65 20.62 14.65
C ARG A 28 -11.10 20.85 14.24
N THR A 29 -12.07 20.49 15.08
CA THR A 29 -13.50 20.72 14.76
C THR A 29 -13.82 22.22 14.64
N MET A 30 -13.22 23.07 15.48
CA MET A 30 -13.38 24.53 15.40
C MET A 30 -12.80 25.09 14.11
N THR A 31 -11.63 24.59 13.68
CA THR A 31 -10.99 25.01 12.42
C THR A 31 -11.83 24.62 11.21
N VAL A 32 -12.35 23.38 11.16
CA VAL A 32 -13.24 22.93 10.09
C VAL A 32 -14.50 23.79 10.03
N ARG A 33 -15.15 24.03 11.18
CA ARG A 33 -16.35 24.88 11.27
C ARG A 33 -16.05 26.33 10.86
N ALA A 34 -14.86 26.86 11.19
CA ALA A 34 -14.47 28.21 10.81
C ALA A 34 -14.23 28.32 9.30
N ALA A 35 -13.63 27.30 8.68
CA ALA A 35 -13.45 27.22 7.24
C ALA A 35 -14.81 27.10 6.50
N GLU A 36 -15.72 26.26 6.99
CA GLU A 36 -17.08 26.16 6.44
C GLU A 36 -17.83 27.49 6.52
N LYS A 37 -17.74 28.20 7.65
CA LYS A 37 -18.34 29.53 7.82
C LYS A 37 -17.74 30.56 6.86
N LEU A 38 -16.43 30.46 6.57
CA LEU A 38 -15.78 31.34 5.60
C LEU A 38 -16.33 31.11 4.20
N GLU A 39 -16.49 29.86 3.78
CA GLU A 39 -17.05 29.52 2.47
C GLU A 39 -18.51 29.97 2.35
N ILE A 40 -19.32 29.76 3.39
CA ILE A 40 -20.70 30.28 3.44
C ILE A 40 -20.69 31.82 3.35
N ALA A 41 -19.82 32.50 4.08
CA ALA A 41 -19.73 33.96 4.04
C ALA A 41 -19.30 34.51 2.67
N ARG A 42 -18.41 33.81 1.96
CA ARG A 42 -18.00 34.13 0.59
C ARG A 42 -19.16 33.94 -0.40
N ALA A 43 -19.88 32.82 -0.29
CA ALA A 43 -21.07 32.57 -1.10
C ALA A 43 -22.16 33.61 -0.85
N ASP A 44 -22.44 33.92 0.43
CA ASP A 44 -23.39 34.95 0.83
C ASP A 44 -23.02 36.34 0.28
N ARG A 45 -21.73 36.69 0.28
CA ARG A 45 -21.24 37.94 -0.33
C ARG A 45 -21.52 37.97 -1.83
N GLU A 46 -21.31 36.86 -2.53
CA GLU A 46 -21.54 36.79 -3.97
C GLU A 46 -23.02 36.84 -4.33
N GLU A 47 -23.86 36.08 -3.62
CA GLU A 47 -25.31 36.03 -3.87
C GLU A 47 -26.00 37.34 -3.45
N LYS A 48 -25.79 37.79 -2.21
CA LYS A 48 -26.42 39.00 -1.67
C LYS A 48 -25.77 40.28 -2.19
N GLY A 49 -24.56 40.20 -2.75
CA GLY A 49 -23.84 41.33 -3.35
C GLY A 49 -24.23 41.62 -4.79
N ARG A 50 -24.83 40.65 -5.52
CA ARG A 50 -25.27 40.83 -6.92
C ARG A 50 -26.25 42.00 -7.11
N PRO A 51 -27.36 42.12 -6.33
CA PRO A 51 -28.33 43.21 -6.52
C PRO A 51 -27.71 44.61 -6.37
N TYR A 52 -26.74 44.76 -5.48
CA TYR A 52 -26.02 46.03 -5.28
C TYR A 52 -25.05 46.34 -6.43
N ARG A 53 -24.39 45.33 -6.99
CA ARG A 53 -23.47 45.49 -8.14
C ARG A 53 -24.19 45.73 -9.46
N GLU A 54 -25.39 45.18 -9.61
CA GLU A 54 -26.22 45.37 -10.81
C GLU A 54 -26.91 46.76 -10.82
N ASP A 55 -27.15 47.36 -9.66
CA ASP A 55 -27.61 48.74 -9.57
C ASP A 55 -26.49 49.73 -9.92
N LYS A 56 -26.64 50.35 -11.10
CA LYS A 56 -25.70 51.36 -11.64
C LYS A 56 -25.60 52.60 -10.77
N LEU A 57 -26.69 53.05 -10.14
CA LEU A 57 -26.70 54.25 -9.30
C LEU A 57 -25.98 53.98 -7.98
N PHE A 58 -26.24 52.82 -7.36
CA PHE A 58 -25.52 52.39 -6.17
C PHE A 58 -24.02 52.22 -6.44
N SER A 59 -23.67 51.49 -7.50
CA SER A 59 -22.27 51.24 -7.88
C SER A 59 -21.50 52.53 -8.19
N TYR A 60 -22.16 53.51 -8.82
CA TYR A 60 -21.59 54.84 -9.07
C TYR A 60 -21.26 55.58 -7.76
N LEU A 61 -22.21 55.67 -6.83
CA LEU A 61 -22.00 56.34 -5.54
C LEU A 61 -20.97 55.61 -4.67
N TRP A 62 -21.00 54.28 -4.68
CA TRP A 62 -20.04 53.42 -3.97
C TRP A 62 -18.61 53.60 -4.50
N GLY A 63 -18.42 53.58 -5.82
CA GLY A 63 -17.12 53.79 -6.46
C GLY A 63 -16.53 55.18 -6.20
N ARG A 64 -17.40 56.21 -6.06
CA ARG A 64 -16.99 57.56 -5.64
C ARG A 64 -16.69 57.68 -4.15
N LYS A 65 -16.93 56.62 -3.36
CA LYS A 65 -16.84 56.61 -1.90
C LYS A 65 -17.78 57.63 -1.23
N PHE A 66 -18.96 57.87 -1.79
CA PHE A 66 -19.94 58.80 -1.21
C PHE A 66 -20.28 58.39 0.23
N ARG A 67 -20.27 59.37 1.16
CA ARG A 67 -20.39 59.21 2.62
C ARG A 67 -19.23 58.51 3.36
N SER A 68 -18.11 58.25 2.70
CA SER A 68 -16.85 57.93 3.36
C SER A 68 -16.00 59.19 3.61
N PRO A 69 -15.11 59.20 4.62
CA PRO A 69 -14.11 60.27 4.81
C PRO A 69 -13.26 60.56 3.56
N ASP A 70 -13.11 59.56 2.67
CA ASP A 70 -12.35 59.68 1.43
C ASP A 70 -13.11 60.40 0.30
N TYR A 71 -14.38 60.78 0.49
CA TYR A 71 -15.20 61.41 -0.55
C TYR A 71 -14.71 62.81 -0.92
N LYS A 72 -14.12 62.94 -2.11
CA LYS A 72 -13.64 64.22 -2.65
C LYS A 72 -14.49 64.63 -3.85
N ALA A 73 -15.42 65.56 -3.63
CA ALA A 73 -16.21 66.19 -4.68
C ALA A 73 -16.54 67.64 -4.35
N SER A 74 -16.78 68.45 -5.40
CA SER A 74 -17.21 69.84 -5.26
C SER A 74 -18.63 69.92 -4.68
N PRO A 75 -19.02 71.05 -4.04
CA PRO A 75 -20.33 71.18 -3.39
C PRO A 75 -21.53 70.93 -4.32
N ILE A 76 -21.43 71.31 -5.60
CA ILE A 76 -22.48 71.09 -6.61
C ILE A 76 -22.65 69.59 -6.89
N ILE A 77 -21.54 68.88 -7.08
CA ILE A 77 -21.55 67.44 -7.33
C ILE A 77 -22.06 66.68 -6.09
N ARG A 78 -21.70 67.13 -4.89
CA ARG A 78 -22.18 66.56 -3.63
C ARG A 78 -23.70 66.69 -3.47
N MET A 79 -24.29 67.79 -3.94
CA MET A 79 -25.75 67.99 -3.92
C MET A 79 -26.45 67.02 -4.88
N LEU A 80 -25.91 66.85 -6.10
CA LEU A 80 -26.44 65.90 -7.09
C LEU A 80 -26.30 64.45 -6.61
N ASP A 81 -25.13 64.07 -6.09
CA ASP A 81 -24.90 62.74 -5.51
C ASP A 81 -25.81 62.48 -4.29
N GLY A 82 -26.14 63.52 -3.51
CA GLY A 82 -27.12 63.45 -2.42
C GLY A 82 -28.56 63.22 -2.90
N TRP A 83 -28.94 63.81 -4.03
CA TRP A 83 -30.24 63.55 -4.66
C TRP A 83 -30.32 62.12 -5.23
N VAL A 84 -29.28 61.67 -5.92
CA VAL A 84 -29.16 60.28 -6.41
C VAL A 84 -29.21 59.28 -5.25
N ALA A 85 -28.55 59.59 -4.13
CA ALA A 85 -28.55 58.76 -2.93
C ALA A 85 -29.95 58.60 -2.31
N GLY A 86 -30.79 59.64 -2.37
CA GLY A 86 -32.18 59.57 -1.94
C GLY A 86 -33.03 58.67 -2.84
N LEU A 87 -32.77 58.67 -4.14
CA LEU A 87 -33.51 57.87 -5.13
C LEU A 87 -33.26 56.37 -4.99
N CYS A 88 -32.01 55.96 -4.74
CA CYS A 88 -31.64 54.55 -4.58
C CYS A 88 -31.57 54.08 -3.11
N LYS A 89 -32.00 54.90 -2.14
CA LYS A 89 -31.90 54.61 -0.70
C LYS A 89 -30.48 54.19 -0.28
N TYR A 90 -29.49 54.90 -0.80
CA TYR A 90 -28.06 54.57 -0.68
C TYR A 90 -27.61 54.36 0.77
N ASP A 91 -28.10 55.14 1.73
CA ASP A 91 -27.66 55.06 3.13
C ASP A 91 -27.89 53.70 3.79
N GLN A 92 -29.05 53.08 3.49
CA GLN A 92 -29.38 51.76 4.01
C GLN A 92 -28.61 50.67 3.26
N ALA A 93 -28.50 50.82 1.95
CA ALA A 93 -27.76 49.90 1.09
C ALA A 93 -26.24 49.90 1.39
N PHE A 94 -25.68 51.07 1.70
CA PHE A 94 -24.27 51.29 2.01
C PHE A 94 -23.84 50.47 3.23
N LEU A 95 -24.57 50.59 4.35
CA LEU A 95 -24.25 49.86 5.58
C LEU A 95 -24.37 48.34 5.41
N ASN A 96 -25.37 47.88 4.67
CA ASN A 96 -25.59 46.46 4.40
C ASN A 96 -24.49 45.89 3.50
N TYR A 97 -24.15 46.59 2.42
CA TYR A 97 -23.11 46.17 1.48
C TYR A 97 -21.70 46.25 2.06
N GLN A 98 -21.42 47.28 2.87
CA GLN A 98 -20.16 47.40 3.60
C GLN A 98 -20.00 46.23 4.57
N ARG A 99 -21.02 45.93 5.37
CA ARG A 99 -20.99 44.77 6.29
C ARG A 99 -20.81 43.46 5.53
N LEU A 100 -21.50 43.29 4.40
CA LEU A 100 -21.38 42.09 3.56
C LEU A 100 -19.98 41.92 2.97
N THR A 101 -19.26 43.02 2.74
CA THR A 101 -17.91 43.01 2.17
C THR A 101 -16.83 42.78 3.23
N GLU A 102 -16.97 43.40 4.41
CA GLU A 102 -16.00 43.27 5.53
C GLU A 102 -16.15 41.95 6.30
N LEU A 103 -17.34 41.35 6.33
CA LEU A 103 -17.61 40.16 7.14
C LEU A 103 -16.75 38.94 6.75
N PRO A 104 -16.56 38.60 5.46
CA PRO A 104 -15.70 37.48 5.07
C PRO A 104 -14.22 37.69 5.44
N GLU A 105 -13.72 38.93 5.42
CA GLU A 105 -12.33 39.23 5.79
C GLU A 105 -12.09 38.96 7.28
N ARG A 106 -12.99 39.43 8.15
CA ARG A 106 -12.92 39.15 9.59
C ARG A 106 -13.08 37.68 9.92
N ILE A 107 -13.95 36.95 9.19
CA ILE A 107 -14.09 35.50 9.36
C ILE A 107 -12.83 34.77 8.90
N ALA A 108 -12.16 35.24 7.83
CA ALA A 108 -10.91 34.67 7.36
C ALA A 108 -9.78 34.85 8.39
N GLU A 109 -9.66 36.03 8.99
CA GLU A 109 -8.70 36.28 10.09
C GLU A 109 -8.96 35.36 11.29
N HIS A 110 -10.23 35.19 11.67
CA HIS A 110 -10.61 34.29 12.75
C HIS A 110 -10.32 32.82 12.41
N ALA A 111 -10.60 32.39 11.18
CA ALA A 111 -10.28 31.04 10.72
C ALA A 111 -8.78 30.78 10.72
N ALA A 112 -7.96 31.75 10.29
CA ALA A 112 -6.51 31.66 10.34
C ALA A 112 -5.97 31.60 11.78
N TYR A 113 -6.56 32.36 12.70
CA TYR A 113 -6.23 32.27 14.13
C TYR A 113 -6.57 30.88 14.72
N MET A 114 -7.74 30.34 14.39
CA MET A 114 -8.15 29.01 14.84
C MET A 114 -7.27 27.89 14.28
N ALA A 115 -6.85 28.00 13.01
CA ALA A 115 -5.92 27.07 12.40
C ALA A 115 -4.57 27.05 13.14
N ARG A 116 -4.01 28.22 13.49
CA ARG A 116 -2.77 28.30 14.28
C ARG A 116 -2.93 27.65 15.66
N LEU A 117 -4.06 27.87 16.33
CA LEU A 117 -4.33 27.26 17.63
C LEU A 117 -4.43 25.73 17.53
N ALA A 118 -5.01 25.22 16.44
CA ALA A 118 -5.07 23.78 16.16
C ALA A 118 -3.68 23.19 15.90
N ASP A 119 -2.85 23.87 15.11
CA ASP A 119 -1.45 23.47 14.86
C ASP A 119 -0.64 23.42 16.17
N GLU A 120 -0.82 24.40 17.06
CA GLU A 120 -0.16 24.43 18.38
C GLU A 120 -0.65 23.31 19.30
N ALA A 121 -1.95 23.00 19.32
CA ALA A 121 -2.51 21.92 20.11
C ALA A 121 -2.02 20.55 19.62
N GLU A 122 -1.96 20.36 18.30
CA GLU A 122 -1.43 19.14 17.67
C GLU A 122 0.07 18.98 17.94
N ALA A 123 0.85 20.07 17.86
CA ALA A 123 2.27 20.03 18.18
C ALA A 123 2.53 19.61 19.64
N LYS A 124 1.70 20.07 20.59
CA LYS A 124 1.81 19.66 22.01
C LYS A 124 1.48 18.19 22.21
N LEU A 125 0.46 17.68 21.52
CA LEU A 125 0.10 16.26 21.56
C LEU A 125 1.24 15.39 21.01
N VAL A 126 1.78 15.75 19.84
CA VAL A 126 2.90 15.04 19.22
C VAL A 126 4.15 15.07 20.12
N GLN A 127 4.43 16.20 20.77
CA GLN A 127 5.55 16.31 21.70
C GLN A 127 5.37 15.39 22.92
N ALA A 128 4.18 15.34 23.50
CA ALA A 128 3.89 14.46 24.64
C ALA A 128 4.04 12.98 24.28
N GLU A 129 3.59 12.58 23.08
CA GLU A 129 3.80 11.23 22.57
C GLU A 129 5.29 10.93 22.33
N ALA A 130 6.02 11.87 21.73
CA ALA A 130 7.46 11.72 21.48
C ALA A 130 8.26 11.58 22.79
N ASP A 131 7.94 12.37 23.82
CA ASP A 131 8.59 12.31 25.13
C ASP A 131 8.29 10.98 25.84
N ALA A 132 7.06 10.48 25.76
CA ALA A 132 6.68 9.18 26.30
C ALA A 132 7.42 8.03 25.59
N MET A 133 7.56 8.13 24.26
CA MET A 133 8.30 7.16 23.45
C MET A 133 9.80 7.21 23.73
N ALA A 134 10.37 8.40 23.95
CA ALA A 134 11.77 8.56 24.34
C ALA A 134 12.03 7.94 25.73
N ALA A 135 11.15 8.20 26.71
CA ALA A 135 11.24 7.59 28.04
C ALA A 135 11.12 6.06 28.01
N ALA A 136 10.39 5.52 27.04
CA ALA A 136 10.26 4.07 26.82
C ALA A 136 11.48 3.43 26.10
N GLY A 137 12.52 4.21 25.77
CA GLY A 137 13.74 3.70 25.14
C GLY A 137 13.59 3.35 23.66
N THR A 138 12.56 3.86 22.98
CA THR A 138 12.29 3.54 21.56
C THR A 138 13.38 4.03 20.61
N GLY A 139 14.16 5.05 21.01
CA GLY A 139 15.32 5.52 20.24
C GLY A 139 16.39 4.43 20.06
N ALA A 140 16.68 3.65 21.11
CA ALA A 140 17.62 2.53 21.02
C ALA A 140 17.05 1.41 20.13
N LEU A 141 15.77 1.07 20.30
CA LEU A 141 15.10 0.06 19.46
C LEU A 141 15.06 0.45 17.98
N LYS A 142 14.90 1.75 17.68
CA LYS A 142 14.94 2.28 16.31
C LYS A 142 16.35 2.16 15.73
N ALA A 143 17.37 2.54 16.50
CA ALA A 143 18.76 2.38 16.08
C ALA A 143 19.11 0.90 15.82
N ASP A 144 18.68 -0.01 16.70
CA ASP A 144 18.86 -1.45 16.52
C ASP A 144 18.12 -1.97 15.27
N ALA A 145 16.88 -1.54 15.05
CA ALA A 145 16.10 -1.90 13.87
C ALA A 145 16.75 -1.40 12.57
N ASP A 146 17.26 -0.17 12.57
CA ASP A 146 17.94 0.41 11.41
C ASP A 146 19.31 -0.28 11.17
N ALA A 147 20.01 -0.67 12.22
CA ALA A 147 21.23 -1.49 12.11
C ALA A 147 20.94 -2.88 11.52
N ILE A 148 19.86 -3.54 11.96
CA ILE A 148 19.44 -4.83 11.40
C ILE A 148 19.03 -4.69 9.93
N LYS A 149 18.29 -3.63 9.56
CA LYS A 149 17.94 -3.36 8.15
C LYS A 149 19.19 -3.16 7.31
N ALA A 150 20.14 -2.35 7.77
CA ALA A 150 21.41 -2.14 7.08
C ALA A 150 22.19 -3.47 6.91
N ALA A 151 22.16 -4.34 7.92
CA ALA A 151 22.75 -5.68 7.82
C ALA A 151 22.03 -6.57 6.80
N ILE A 152 20.69 -6.54 6.73
CA ILE A 152 19.91 -7.27 5.71
C ILE A 152 20.23 -6.75 4.30
N GLU A 153 20.29 -5.43 4.13
CA GLU A 153 20.66 -4.81 2.85
C GLU A 153 22.09 -5.16 2.42
N ALA A 154 23.04 -5.20 3.37
CA ALA A 154 24.39 -5.66 3.12
C ALA A 154 24.43 -7.14 2.68
N CYS A 155 23.73 -8.03 3.39
CA CYS A 155 23.58 -9.44 3.00
C CYS A 155 22.97 -9.58 1.60
N ASP A 156 21.99 -8.75 1.25
CA ASP A 156 21.36 -8.77 -0.07
C ASP A 156 22.32 -8.32 -1.18
N ALA A 157 23.15 -7.31 -0.91
CA ALA A 157 24.20 -6.89 -1.82
C ALA A 157 25.27 -7.98 -2.01
N GLU A 158 25.64 -8.68 -0.93
CA GLU A 158 26.57 -9.82 -0.99
C GLU A 158 26.01 -10.97 -1.83
N ILE A 159 24.74 -11.33 -1.63
CA ILE A 159 24.05 -12.36 -2.44
C ILE A 159 24.03 -11.95 -3.90
N ALA A 160 23.63 -10.71 -4.22
CA ALA A 160 23.63 -10.23 -5.60
C ALA A 160 25.03 -10.26 -6.24
N GLY A 161 26.07 -9.92 -5.48
CA GLY A 161 27.46 -10.01 -5.93
C GLY A 161 27.95 -11.45 -6.13
N ALA A 162 27.50 -12.40 -5.29
CA ALA A 162 27.78 -13.82 -5.46
C ALA A 162 27.08 -14.39 -6.71
N GLU A 163 25.79 -14.09 -6.90
CA GLU A 163 25.01 -14.48 -8.09
C GLU A 163 25.66 -13.98 -9.39
N ALA A 164 26.10 -12.71 -9.41
CA ALA A 164 26.79 -12.13 -10.57
C ALA A 164 28.12 -12.82 -10.89
N ARG A 165 28.95 -13.08 -9.87
CA ARG A 165 30.24 -13.81 -10.03
C ARG A 165 30.03 -15.25 -10.51
N TYR A 166 29.00 -15.92 -9.99
CA TYR A 166 28.64 -17.26 -10.43
C TYR A 166 28.25 -17.25 -11.91
N ARG A 167 27.39 -16.33 -12.32
CA ARG A 167 26.94 -16.18 -13.71
C ARG A 167 28.10 -15.96 -14.67
N GLU A 168 29.00 -15.04 -14.33
CA GLU A 168 30.20 -14.79 -15.13
C GLU A 168 31.08 -16.04 -15.27
N THR A 169 31.27 -16.77 -14.17
CA THR A 169 32.06 -18.02 -14.17
C THR A 169 31.39 -19.10 -15.03
N ALA A 170 30.07 -19.21 -14.95
CA ALA A 170 29.27 -20.14 -15.75
C ALA A 170 29.34 -19.80 -17.24
N GLU A 171 29.20 -18.52 -17.61
CA GLU A 171 29.34 -18.06 -18.99
C GLU A 171 30.73 -18.32 -19.56
N ARG A 172 31.80 -18.07 -18.79
CA ARG A 172 33.17 -18.40 -19.19
C ARG A 172 33.37 -19.91 -19.38
N HIS A 173 32.82 -20.72 -18.49
CA HIS A 173 32.87 -22.18 -18.63
C HIS A 173 32.13 -22.65 -19.88
N GLU A 174 30.94 -22.10 -20.16
CA GLU A 174 30.20 -22.44 -21.38
C GLU A 174 30.90 -21.96 -22.64
N ALA A 175 31.49 -20.77 -22.63
CA ALA A 175 32.31 -20.29 -23.73
C ALA A 175 33.54 -21.19 -23.94
N ALA A 176 34.14 -21.73 -22.88
CA ALA A 176 35.24 -22.69 -22.97
C ALA A 176 34.79 -24.04 -23.57
N LEU A 177 33.60 -24.53 -23.22
CA LEU A 177 33.03 -25.74 -23.81
C LEU A 177 32.61 -25.52 -25.28
N ARG A 178 31.97 -24.38 -25.57
CA ARG A 178 31.52 -23.97 -26.91
C ARG A 178 32.65 -23.57 -27.84
N LYS A 179 33.91 -23.50 -27.38
CA LYS A 179 35.09 -23.50 -28.25
C LYS A 179 35.28 -24.88 -28.87
N GLU A 180 34.26 -25.31 -29.61
CA GLU A 180 34.19 -26.47 -30.50
C GLU A 180 35.16 -26.35 -31.70
N ALA A 181 35.97 -25.29 -31.76
CA ALA A 181 37.03 -25.11 -32.72
C ALA A 181 38.39 -25.02 -32.00
N GLY A 182 39.29 -25.91 -32.39
CA GLY A 182 40.66 -26.00 -31.89
C GLY A 182 41.29 -27.34 -32.30
N PRO A 183 42.63 -27.47 -32.18
CA PRO A 183 43.37 -28.64 -32.67
C PRO A 183 42.87 -29.96 -32.09
N ALA A 184 42.33 -29.94 -30.87
CA ALA A 184 41.80 -31.13 -30.20
C ALA A 184 40.47 -31.64 -30.77
N VAL A 185 39.58 -30.74 -31.23
CA VAL A 185 38.30 -31.12 -31.85
C VAL A 185 38.53 -31.59 -33.29
N GLU A 186 39.43 -30.94 -34.02
CA GLU A 186 39.88 -31.41 -35.34
C GLU A 186 40.57 -32.77 -35.25
N ALA A 187 41.44 -32.99 -34.26
CA ALA A 187 42.08 -34.29 -34.04
C ALA A 187 41.05 -35.39 -33.72
N ARG A 188 40.02 -35.08 -32.93
CA ARG A 188 38.91 -36.01 -32.65
C ARG A 188 38.12 -36.34 -33.91
N HIS A 189 37.73 -35.34 -34.69
CA HIS A 189 37.03 -35.57 -35.96
C HIS A 189 37.88 -36.33 -36.98
N LEU A 190 39.19 -36.07 -37.03
CA LEU A 190 40.11 -36.78 -37.92
C LEU A 190 40.27 -38.25 -37.49
N LEU A 191 40.41 -38.52 -36.18
CA LEU A 191 40.38 -39.88 -35.62
C LEU A 191 39.06 -40.60 -35.93
N GLU A 192 37.93 -39.92 -35.77
CA GLU A 192 36.60 -40.48 -36.05
C GLU A 192 36.42 -40.82 -37.54
N ALA A 193 36.95 -39.97 -38.42
CA ALA A 193 36.94 -40.17 -39.86
C ALA A 193 37.85 -41.32 -40.30
N GLU A 194 39.04 -41.47 -39.71
CA GLU A 194 39.95 -42.58 -39.99
C GLU A 194 39.44 -43.91 -39.42
N LEU A 195 38.85 -43.90 -38.22
CA LEU A 195 38.23 -45.09 -37.63
C LEU A 195 36.99 -45.55 -38.40
N ARG A 196 36.24 -44.64 -39.03
CA ARG A 196 35.15 -45.01 -39.96
C ARG A 196 35.63 -45.68 -41.25
N LYS A 197 36.88 -45.45 -41.67
CA LYS A 197 37.45 -46.09 -42.86
C LYS A 197 37.89 -47.53 -42.60
N ALA A 198 38.16 -47.91 -41.36
CA ALA A 198 38.47 -49.28 -40.96
C ALA A 198 37.21 -49.94 -40.37
N SER A 199 36.31 -50.43 -41.22
CA SER A 199 35.11 -51.10 -40.73
C SER A 199 35.49 -52.42 -40.04
N PHE A 200 34.99 -52.64 -38.81
CA PHE A 200 35.23 -53.88 -38.06
C PHE A 200 34.86 -55.17 -38.80
N PRO A 201 33.82 -55.20 -39.66
CA PRO A 201 33.59 -56.33 -40.55
C PRO A 201 34.78 -56.63 -41.46
N ASP A 202 35.42 -55.62 -42.03
CA ASP A 202 36.60 -55.80 -42.88
C ASP A 202 37.82 -56.26 -42.07
N LEU A 203 37.99 -55.75 -40.83
CA LEU A 203 39.06 -56.20 -39.92
C LEU A 203 38.90 -57.67 -39.50
N ARG A 204 37.68 -58.16 -39.28
CA ARG A 204 37.42 -59.59 -39.00
C ARG A 204 37.70 -60.47 -40.22
N VAL A 205 37.43 -59.98 -41.42
CA VAL A 205 37.75 -60.71 -42.67
C VAL A 205 39.27 -60.80 -42.84
N LEU A 206 39.99 -59.69 -42.64
CA LEU A 206 41.45 -59.64 -42.72
C LEU A 206 42.14 -60.51 -41.65
N ALA A 207 41.60 -60.53 -40.41
CA ALA A 207 42.11 -61.39 -39.33
C ALA A 207 41.80 -62.88 -39.54
N ALA A 208 40.74 -63.22 -40.26
CA ALA A 208 40.44 -64.61 -40.63
C ALA A 208 41.34 -65.13 -41.77
N GLU A 209 41.97 -64.23 -42.55
CA GLU A 209 42.92 -64.57 -43.60
C GLU A 209 44.35 -64.80 -43.06
N THR A 210 44.64 -64.37 -41.84
CA THR A 210 45.92 -64.60 -41.17
C THR A 210 46.00 -66.02 -40.58
N ALA A 211 47.20 -66.59 -40.56
CA ALA A 211 47.44 -67.97 -40.10
C ALA A 211 47.47 -68.12 -38.56
N ASP A 212 47.52 -67.01 -37.83
CA ASP A 212 47.66 -66.96 -36.37
C ASP A 212 46.33 -66.54 -35.71
N LEU A 213 45.99 -67.14 -34.58
CA LEU A 213 44.78 -66.86 -33.80
C LEU A 213 44.92 -65.60 -32.93
N ASP A 214 46.14 -65.07 -32.78
CA ASP A 214 46.36 -63.85 -32.00
C ASP A 214 45.73 -62.62 -32.66
N ASP A 215 45.62 -62.58 -33.99
CA ASP A 215 44.98 -61.49 -34.73
C ASP A 215 43.46 -61.44 -34.47
N ASP A 216 42.78 -62.60 -34.42
CA ASP A 216 41.36 -62.70 -34.02
C ASP A 216 41.13 -62.17 -32.59
N ARG A 217 42.04 -62.50 -31.65
CA ARG A 217 41.96 -62.03 -30.25
C ARG A 217 42.14 -60.52 -30.15
N ILE A 218 43.02 -59.94 -30.97
CA ILE A 218 43.21 -58.49 -31.04
C ILE A 218 41.94 -57.83 -31.56
N VAL A 219 41.32 -58.36 -32.61
CA VAL A 219 40.07 -57.83 -33.17
C VAL A 219 38.94 -57.91 -32.15
N ASP A 220 38.76 -59.03 -31.44
CA ASP A 220 37.73 -59.15 -30.40
C ASP A 220 37.98 -58.17 -29.23
N THR A 221 39.24 -57.92 -28.87
CA THR A 221 39.61 -56.92 -27.86
C THR A 221 39.26 -55.50 -28.33
N LEU A 222 39.48 -55.20 -29.60
CA LEU A 222 39.17 -53.92 -30.22
C LEU A 222 37.65 -53.66 -30.28
N VAL A 223 36.86 -54.70 -30.59
CA VAL A 223 35.39 -54.65 -30.53
C VAL A 223 34.90 -54.36 -29.10
N ARG A 224 35.47 -55.03 -28.08
CA ARG A 224 35.13 -54.76 -26.68
C ARG A 224 35.47 -53.34 -26.26
N LEU A 225 36.67 -52.86 -26.56
CA LEU A 225 37.08 -51.49 -26.25
C LEU A 225 36.19 -50.46 -26.94
N ARG A 226 35.72 -50.74 -28.16
CA ARG A 226 34.76 -49.86 -28.85
C ARG A 226 33.39 -49.84 -28.20
N ALA A 227 32.90 -50.99 -27.72
CA ALA A 227 31.66 -51.05 -26.96
C ALA A 227 31.78 -50.26 -25.64
N GLU A 228 32.93 -50.34 -24.96
CA GLU A 228 33.23 -49.54 -23.77
C GLU A 228 33.30 -48.05 -24.08
N GLU A 229 33.98 -47.66 -25.17
CA GLU A 229 34.06 -46.27 -25.64
C GLU A 229 32.65 -45.71 -25.94
N MET A 230 31.82 -46.46 -26.66
CA MET A 230 30.45 -46.02 -26.99
C MET A 230 29.60 -45.86 -25.73
N ASN A 231 29.75 -46.74 -24.73
CA ASN A 231 29.08 -46.60 -23.44
C ASN A 231 29.58 -45.35 -22.69
N LEU A 232 30.89 -45.10 -22.67
CA LEU A 232 31.48 -43.92 -22.05
C LEU A 232 31.04 -42.62 -22.74
N GLU A 233 30.86 -42.61 -24.06
CA GLU A 233 30.33 -41.44 -24.79
C GLU A 233 28.87 -41.16 -24.43
N LEU A 234 28.04 -42.19 -24.31
CA LEU A 234 26.65 -42.06 -23.87
C LEU A 234 26.56 -41.55 -22.42
N GLU A 235 27.43 -42.05 -21.53
CA GLU A 235 27.53 -41.57 -20.15
C GLU A 235 28.06 -40.13 -20.10
N ALA A 236 29.08 -39.80 -20.88
CA ALA A 236 29.63 -38.45 -20.98
C ALA A 236 28.58 -37.44 -21.45
N GLY A 237 27.72 -37.81 -22.42
CA GLY A 237 26.61 -36.97 -22.85
C GLY A 237 25.61 -36.66 -21.72
N ARG A 238 25.26 -37.66 -20.90
CA ARG A 238 24.40 -37.46 -19.72
C ARG A 238 25.07 -36.61 -18.65
N VAL A 239 26.35 -36.83 -18.39
CA VAL A 239 27.14 -36.07 -17.41
C VAL A 239 27.33 -34.62 -17.89
N ALA A 240 27.49 -34.39 -19.19
CA ALA A 240 27.65 -33.07 -19.79
C ALA A 240 26.35 -32.24 -19.77
N ALA A 241 25.18 -32.87 -19.85
CA ALA A 241 23.89 -32.18 -19.76
C ALA A 241 23.53 -31.73 -18.33
N ARG A 242 24.06 -32.43 -17.31
CA ARG A 242 23.72 -32.19 -15.90
C ARG A 242 24.09 -30.78 -15.40
N PRO A 243 25.28 -30.21 -15.69
CA PRO A 243 25.61 -28.84 -15.31
C PRO A 243 24.66 -27.79 -15.86
N ALA A 244 24.18 -27.94 -17.10
CA ALA A 244 23.22 -27.00 -17.69
C ALA A 244 21.88 -27.04 -16.94
N ALA A 245 21.34 -28.24 -16.69
CA ALA A 245 20.10 -28.41 -15.94
C ALA A 245 20.16 -27.80 -14.52
N LEU A 246 21.29 -27.99 -13.81
CA LEU A 246 21.50 -27.40 -12.48
C LEU A 246 21.60 -25.87 -12.52
N ARG A 247 22.16 -25.29 -13.58
CA ARG A 247 22.19 -23.82 -13.77
C ARG A 247 20.80 -23.26 -14.02
N ASP A 248 19.99 -23.94 -14.84
CA ASP A 248 18.62 -23.52 -15.10
C ASP A 248 17.78 -23.58 -13.81
N GLU A 249 17.94 -24.64 -13.01
CA GLU A 249 17.30 -24.78 -11.70
C GLU A 249 17.71 -23.65 -10.74
N LEU A 250 19.01 -23.36 -10.66
CA LEU A 250 19.53 -22.25 -9.88
C LEU A 250 18.97 -20.90 -10.38
N GLY A 251 18.93 -20.68 -11.69
CA GLY A 251 18.39 -19.46 -12.30
C GLY A 251 16.91 -19.25 -11.96
N ARG A 252 16.11 -20.32 -11.96
CA ARG A 252 14.70 -20.28 -11.50
C ARG A 252 14.60 -19.91 -10.02
N ALA A 253 15.46 -20.49 -9.17
CA ALA A 253 15.51 -20.18 -7.74
C ALA A 253 15.89 -18.71 -7.47
N GLU A 254 16.93 -18.20 -8.13
CA GLU A 254 17.37 -16.80 -8.06
C GLU A 254 16.26 -15.84 -8.53
N ALA A 255 15.60 -16.17 -9.64
CA ALA A 255 14.50 -15.37 -10.17
C ALA A 255 13.31 -15.31 -9.21
N LEU A 256 12.92 -16.45 -8.61
CA LEU A 256 11.88 -16.51 -7.59
C LEU A 256 12.26 -15.65 -6.39
N ARG A 257 13.49 -15.77 -5.87
CA ARG A 257 13.99 -14.98 -4.73
C ARG A 257 13.85 -13.47 -5.00
N ARG A 258 14.28 -13.01 -6.18
CA ARG A 258 14.20 -11.59 -6.57
C ARG A 258 12.74 -11.11 -6.65
N GLN A 259 11.87 -11.88 -7.29
CA GLN A 259 10.46 -11.53 -7.41
C GLN A 259 9.73 -11.56 -6.05
N PHE A 260 10.06 -12.52 -5.18
CA PHE A 260 9.54 -12.61 -3.82
C PHE A 260 9.87 -11.36 -2.99
N LYS A 261 11.11 -10.86 -3.10
CA LYS A 261 11.54 -9.61 -2.44
C LYS A 261 10.91 -8.36 -3.06
N GLN A 262 10.78 -8.32 -4.38
CA GLN A 262 10.08 -7.22 -5.09
C GLN A 262 8.61 -7.14 -4.67
N ALA A 263 7.94 -8.28 -4.51
CA ALA A 263 6.55 -8.36 -4.05
C ALA A 263 6.38 -8.07 -2.54
N ARG A 264 7.47 -7.80 -1.81
CA ARG A 264 7.50 -7.55 -0.35
C ARG A 264 6.92 -8.71 0.47
N PHE A 265 7.03 -9.95 -0.03
CA PHE A 265 6.66 -11.14 0.74
C PHE A 265 7.69 -11.50 1.83
N ASP A 266 8.86 -10.84 1.81
CA ASP A 266 9.88 -10.86 2.87
C ASP A 266 9.54 -9.92 4.05
N SER A 267 8.36 -9.30 4.04
CA SER A 267 7.93 -8.43 5.12
C SER A 267 7.55 -9.24 6.37
N PRO A 268 7.81 -8.73 7.60
CA PRO A 268 7.26 -9.31 8.83
C PRO A 268 5.73 -9.43 8.84
N TYR A 269 5.06 -8.69 7.95
CA TYR A 269 3.61 -8.68 7.78
C TYR A 269 3.11 -9.62 6.68
N ALA A 270 3.98 -10.42 6.07
CA ALA A 270 3.59 -11.43 5.10
C ALA A 270 3.77 -12.81 5.73
N VAL A 271 2.66 -13.50 6.01
CA VAL A 271 2.68 -14.84 6.58
C VAL A 271 2.31 -15.83 5.49
N VAL A 272 3.19 -16.78 5.22
CA VAL A 272 2.96 -17.86 4.26
C VAL A 272 2.93 -19.18 4.99
N SER A 273 1.96 -20.03 4.66
CA SER A 273 1.94 -21.41 5.16
C SER A 273 3.15 -22.17 4.63
N ARG A 274 3.91 -22.81 5.52
CA ARG A 274 5.08 -23.63 5.15
C ARG A 274 4.73 -24.69 4.12
N ALA A 275 3.59 -25.38 4.28
CA ALA A 275 3.17 -26.42 3.35
C ALA A 275 2.95 -25.87 1.92
N SER A 276 2.32 -24.70 1.81
CA SER A 276 2.07 -24.05 0.51
C SER A 276 3.36 -23.54 -0.11
N PHE A 277 4.30 -23.05 0.69
CA PHE A 277 5.61 -22.62 0.24
C PHE A 277 6.43 -23.80 -0.31
N ASP A 278 6.50 -24.90 0.45
CA ASP A 278 7.24 -26.10 0.08
C ASP A 278 6.67 -26.73 -1.21
N GLU A 279 5.34 -26.75 -1.36
CA GLU A 279 4.68 -27.25 -2.58
C GLU A 279 5.03 -26.40 -3.82
N VAL A 280 4.95 -25.08 -3.69
CA VAL A 280 5.26 -24.16 -4.80
C VAL A 280 6.73 -24.26 -5.23
N ILE A 281 7.66 -24.39 -4.28
CA ILE A 281 9.08 -24.57 -4.59
C ILE A 281 9.29 -25.92 -5.26
N ALA A 282 8.71 -27.00 -4.74
CA ALA A 282 8.85 -28.33 -5.34
C ALA A 282 8.31 -28.38 -6.77
N ASP A 283 7.21 -27.68 -7.05
CA ASP A 283 6.65 -27.56 -8.39
C ASP A 283 7.52 -26.72 -9.33
N LEU A 284 8.13 -25.63 -8.83
CA LEU A 284 9.07 -24.80 -9.59
C LEU A 284 10.35 -25.57 -9.95
N MET A 285 10.91 -26.35 -9.02
CA MET A 285 12.12 -27.13 -9.27
C MET A 285 11.88 -28.29 -10.25
N ARG A 286 10.66 -28.83 -10.27
CA ARG A 286 10.23 -29.87 -11.22
C ARG A 286 9.75 -29.31 -12.58
N ASP A 287 9.90 -28.01 -12.81
CA ASP A 287 9.48 -27.32 -14.04
C ASP A 287 7.97 -27.47 -14.35
N LYS A 288 7.14 -27.69 -13.33
CA LYS A 288 5.68 -27.79 -13.47
C LYS A 288 5.01 -26.43 -13.53
N VAL A 289 5.68 -25.41 -13.00
CA VAL A 289 5.19 -24.04 -12.88
C VAL A 289 6.35 -23.10 -13.13
N ASP A 290 6.10 -22.02 -13.87
CA ASP A 290 7.08 -20.96 -14.09
C ASP A 290 7.20 -20.06 -12.84
N VAL A 291 8.21 -19.18 -12.84
CA VAL A 291 8.46 -18.28 -11.70
C VAL A 291 7.23 -17.40 -11.40
N ARG A 292 6.52 -16.93 -12.44
CA ARG A 292 5.32 -16.09 -12.27
C ARG A 292 4.15 -16.87 -11.69
N GLY A 293 3.87 -18.07 -12.20
CA GLY A 293 2.82 -18.94 -11.68
C GLY A 293 3.09 -19.36 -10.24
N ALA A 294 4.36 -19.61 -9.90
CA ALA A 294 4.79 -19.88 -8.53
C ALA A 294 4.48 -18.68 -7.62
N LEU A 295 4.84 -17.47 -8.04
CA LEU A 295 4.54 -16.24 -7.30
C LEU A 295 3.03 -16.00 -7.13
N GLN A 296 2.24 -16.29 -8.15
CA GLN A 296 0.78 -16.14 -8.12
C GLN A 296 0.09 -17.17 -7.19
N ARG A 297 0.65 -18.37 -7.07
CA ARG A 297 0.16 -19.35 -6.07
C ARG A 297 0.56 -18.91 -4.66
N LEU A 298 1.79 -18.43 -4.49
CA LEU A 298 2.26 -17.86 -3.23
C LEU A 298 1.40 -16.69 -2.79
N SER A 299 1.12 -15.72 -3.67
CA SER A 299 0.33 -14.53 -3.34
C SER A 299 -1.08 -14.86 -2.83
N ARG A 300 -1.71 -15.92 -3.36
CA ARG A 300 -2.99 -16.44 -2.89
C ARG A 300 -2.91 -17.06 -1.48
N SER A 301 -1.75 -17.56 -1.10
CA SER A 301 -1.50 -18.17 0.22
C SER A 301 -0.98 -17.17 1.27
N VAL A 302 -0.43 -16.03 0.83
CA VAL A 302 0.09 -14.98 1.71
C VAL A 302 -1.08 -14.34 2.46
N ARG A 303 -1.02 -14.41 3.79
CA ARG A 303 -1.91 -13.66 4.68
C ARG A 303 -1.16 -12.44 5.20
N ARG A 304 -1.78 -11.28 5.10
CA ARG A 304 -1.33 -10.06 5.77
C ARG A 304 -2.18 -9.88 7.01
N PRO A 305 -1.71 -10.25 8.21
CA PRO A 305 -2.46 -9.95 9.42
C PRO A 305 -2.65 -8.42 9.52
N GLU A 306 -3.88 -8.01 9.81
CA GLU A 306 -4.17 -6.61 10.14
C GLU A 306 -3.27 -6.17 11.31
N ALA A 307 -2.78 -4.94 11.24
CA ALA A 307 -2.01 -4.38 12.36
C ALA A 307 -2.85 -4.47 13.64
N PRO A 308 -2.25 -4.78 14.81
CA PRO A 308 -2.99 -4.85 16.06
C PRO A 308 -3.81 -3.57 16.26
N ALA A 309 -5.12 -3.71 16.47
CA ALA A 309 -6.08 -2.60 16.59
C ALA A 309 -5.78 -1.64 17.76
N GLU A 310 -4.84 -2.01 18.64
CA GLU A 310 -4.51 -1.29 19.87
C GLU A 310 -3.53 -0.11 19.66
N ALA A 311 -2.82 -0.05 18.52
CA ALA A 311 -1.81 0.97 18.24
C ALA A 311 -2.26 1.93 17.12
N HIS A 312 -2.38 3.23 17.42
CA HIS A 312 -2.78 4.23 16.42
C HIS A 312 -1.62 4.47 15.44
N PRO A 313 -1.86 4.51 14.11
CA PRO A 313 -0.80 4.65 13.10
C PRO A 313 0.00 5.97 13.13
N ASP A 314 -0.43 6.94 13.93
CA ASP A 314 0.20 8.27 14.05
C ASP A 314 0.84 8.54 15.42
N PHE A 315 0.87 7.55 16.32
CA PHE A 315 1.41 7.73 17.67
C PHE A 315 2.92 8.00 17.65
N GLY A 316 3.33 9.13 18.24
CA GLY A 316 4.71 9.64 18.26
C GLY A 316 5.06 10.61 17.13
N GLY A 317 4.08 11.04 16.32
CA GLY A 317 4.28 11.94 15.17
C GLY A 317 4.10 11.24 13.80
N ARG A 318 4.14 12.04 12.73
CA ARG A 318 3.75 11.68 11.34
C ARG A 318 4.18 10.27 10.92
N GLY A 319 3.25 9.33 11.03
CA GLY A 319 3.35 7.94 10.56
C GLY A 319 4.36 7.05 11.31
N ARG A 320 3.94 5.80 11.60
CA ARG A 320 4.82 4.72 12.13
C ARG A 320 6.12 4.48 11.35
N SER A 321 6.16 4.90 10.08
CA SER A 321 7.35 4.86 9.23
C SER A 321 8.49 5.72 9.78
N GLN A 322 8.19 6.80 10.50
CA GLN A 322 9.18 7.72 11.06
C GLN A 322 9.48 7.43 12.54
N THR A 323 8.54 6.86 13.30
CA THR A 323 8.68 6.70 14.76
C THR A 323 9.19 5.32 15.20
N ILE A 324 8.84 4.23 14.49
CA ILE A 324 9.29 2.87 14.83
C ILE A 324 9.99 2.19 13.63
N GLY A 325 10.13 2.88 12.49
CA GLY A 325 10.78 2.30 11.32
C GLY A 325 10.09 1.02 10.83
N LEU A 326 8.82 0.81 11.18
CA LEU A 326 7.98 -0.24 10.61
C LEU A 326 7.42 0.29 9.28
N PRO A 327 7.56 -0.45 8.18
CA PRO A 327 7.14 0.03 6.86
C PRO A 327 5.64 0.33 6.85
N ASP A 328 5.30 1.37 6.11
CA ASP A 328 3.94 1.86 5.92
C ASP A 328 3.07 0.74 5.29
N VAL A 329 2.20 0.12 6.08
CA VAL A 329 1.30 -0.94 5.59
C VAL A 329 0.14 -0.32 4.79
N LEU A 330 0.01 1.01 4.72
CA LEU A 330 -1.11 1.69 4.06
C LEU A 330 -0.73 2.75 3.01
N GLY A 331 0.51 3.23 2.92
CA GLY A 331 0.89 4.34 2.02
C GLY A 331 1.92 4.05 0.92
N GLY A 332 2.32 2.80 0.70
CA GLY A 332 3.46 2.44 -0.16
C GLY A 332 3.13 1.73 -1.47
N VAL A 333 2.05 2.06 -2.17
CA VAL A 333 1.89 1.70 -3.59
C VAL A 333 2.76 2.65 -4.43
N ILE A 334 4.08 2.53 -4.31
CA ILE A 334 5.01 3.22 -5.21
C ILE A 334 5.32 2.26 -6.35
N GLY A 335 4.89 2.68 -7.55
CA GLY A 335 4.95 1.94 -8.79
C GLY A 335 6.34 1.42 -9.15
N GLY A 336 6.35 0.18 -9.64
CA GLY A 336 7.53 -0.51 -10.13
C GLY A 336 7.18 -1.89 -10.65
N VAL A 337 6.79 -1.97 -11.92
CA VAL A 337 6.77 -3.15 -12.83
C VAL A 337 5.94 -4.39 -12.42
N LEU A 338 5.22 -4.36 -11.29
CA LEU A 338 4.22 -5.39 -10.91
C LEU A 338 2.81 -4.81 -10.67
N GLY A 339 2.56 -3.58 -11.15
CA GLY A 339 1.23 -2.94 -11.10
C GLY A 339 0.20 -3.68 -11.96
N GLU A 340 0.56 -4.08 -13.18
CA GLU A 340 -0.40 -4.67 -14.12
C GLU A 340 -0.86 -6.09 -13.72
N VAL A 341 0.05 -6.94 -13.22
CA VAL A 341 -0.29 -8.33 -12.87
C VAL A 341 -1.07 -8.43 -11.55
N LEU A 342 -0.86 -7.49 -10.62
CA LEU A 342 -1.61 -7.45 -9.37
C LEU A 342 -2.95 -6.72 -9.54
N GLU A 343 -3.03 -5.67 -10.37
CA GLU A 343 -4.31 -5.03 -10.72
C GLU A 343 -5.25 -5.99 -11.44
N GLU A 344 -4.76 -6.80 -12.38
CA GLU A 344 -5.61 -7.69 -13.16
C GLU A 344 -6.21 -8.81 -12.30
N VAL A 345 -5.43 -9.35 -11.35
CA VAL A 345 -5.90 -10.37 -10.38
C VAL A 345 -6.83 -9.78 -9.31
N ILE A 346 -6.61 -8.53 -8.88
CA ILE A 346 -7.54 -7.82 -7.98
C ILE A 346 -8.84 -7.48 -8.72
N ARG A 347 -8.78 -7.19 -10.03
CA ARG A 347 -9.93 -6.85 -10.87
C ARG A 347 -10.77 -8.08 -11.27
N GLU A 348 -10.17 -9.27 -11.33
CA GLU A 348 -10.90 -10.53 -11.57
C GLU A 348 -11.57 -11.07 -10.30
N THR A 349 -10.97 -10.85 -9.12
CA THR A 349 -11.55 -11.26 -7.82
C THR A 349 -12.62 -10.31 -7.28
N THR A 350 -12.71 -9.08 -7.79
CA THR A 350 -13.76 -8.10 -7.41
C THR A 350 -15.01 -8.14 -8.30
N ARG A 351 -15.09 -9.04 -9.29
CA ARG A 351 -16.30 -9.20 -10.12
C ARG A 351 -17.32 -10.18 -9.54
N GLY A 352 -17.43 -10.18 -8.21
CA GLY A 352 -18.33 -11.05 -7.46
C GLY A 352 -18.71 -10.44 -6.11
N GLY A 353 -19.39 -9.29 -6.10
CA GLY A 353 -20.15 -8.84 -4.93
C GLY A 353 -20.04 -7.36 -4.59
N GLY A 354 -21.16 -6.66 -4.68
CA GLY A 354 -21.46 -5.47 -3.87
C GLY A 354 -20.92 -4.15 -4.39
N GLY A 355 -21.71 -3.46 -5.22
CA GLY A 355 -21.46 -2.06 -5.56
C GLY A 355 -21.57 -1.16 -4.33
N TYR A 356 -20.51 -0.41 -4.04
CA TYR A 356 -20.57 0.71 -3.11
C TYR A 356 -21.03 1.94 -3.85
N GLY A 357 -22.35 2.18 -3.77
CA GLY A 357 -22.95 3.45 -4.11
C GLY A 357 -22.53 4.51 -3.10
N SER A 358 -22.01 5.61 -3.63
CA SER A 358 -21.94 6.91 -2.98
C SER A 358 -23.33 7.31 -2.45
N GLY A 359 -23.42 7.64 -1.16
CA GLY A 359 -24.64 8.10 -0.48
C GLY A 359 -24.31 8.82 0.84
N PRO A 360 -25.13 9.81 1.27
CA PRO A 360 -24.64 11.03 1.91
C PRO A 360 -24.47 10.97 3.43
N ILE A 361 -23.54 11.81 3.90
CA ILE A 361 -23.24 12.09 5.30
C ILE A 361 -24.23 13.16 5.80
N PHE A 362 -25.31 12.74 6.46
CA PHE A 362 -26.12 13.59 7.34
C PHE A 362 -26.72 12.73 8.47
N PRO A 363 -26.57 13.10 9.75
CA PRO A 363 -27.45 12.61 10.80
C PRO A 363 -28.70 13.51 10.87
N GLY A 364 -29.88 12.91 10.67
CA GLY A 364 -31.17 13.58 10.85
C GLY A 364 -31.50 13.84 12.33
N PRO A 365 -32.53 14.67 12.62
CA PRO A 365 -32.84 15.18 13.96
C PRO A 365 -33.42 14.09 14.89
N PRO A 366 -33.30 14.24 16.23
CA PRO A 366 -33.73 13.20 17.17
C PRO A 366 -35.26 13.05 17.20
N LYS A 367 -35.73 11.80 17.09
CA LYS A 367 -37.14 11.42 17.19
C LYS A 367 -37.60 11.41 18.67
N ARG A 368 -38.77 12.02 18.92
CA ARG A 368 -39.54 11.95 20.17
C ARG A 368 -39.94 10.51 20.54
N PRO A 369 -40.05 10.14 21.83
CA PRO A 369 -40.51 8.81 22.20
C PRO A 369 -42.01 8.67 21.97
N SER A 370 -42.38 7.68 21.15
CA SER A 370 -43.77 7.30 20.88
C SER A 370 -44.14 6.07 21.72
N ARG A 371 -45.24 6.22 22.46
CA ARG A 371 -46.11 5.23 23.10
C ARG A 371 -46.05 3.82 22.48
N PRO A 372 -46.10 2.74 23.27
CA PRO A 372 -46.13 1.38 22.73
C PRO A 372 -47.52 1.04 22.16
N SER A 373 -47.57 0.66 20.88
CA SER A 373 -48.74 0.05 20.25
C SER A 373 -48.72 -1.46 20.43
N ARG A 374 -49.81 -1.95 21.02
CA ARG A 374 -50.17 -3.33 21.32
C ARG A 374 -50.29 -4.17 20.03
N SER A 375 -49.66 -5.35 20.02
CA SER A 375 -50.02 -6.43 19.10
C SER A 375 -51.27 -7.15 19.62
N GLY A 376 -52.11 -7.66 18.72
CA GLY A 376 -53.23 -8.53 19.08
C GLY A 376 -54.39 -8.42 18.11
N GLY A 377 -54.39 -9.29 17.09
CA GLY A 377 -55.56 -9.54 16.27
C GLY A 377 -56.51 -10.54 16.92
N ARG A 378 -57.80 -10.31 16.63
CA ARG A 378 -58.96 -11.23 16.59
C ARG A 378 -59.92 -11.32 17.79
N SER A 379 -61.18 -11.40 17.35
CA SER A 379 -62.40 -11.95 17.95
C SER A 379 -63.19 -11.12 18.96
N PHE A 380 -64.33 -10.59 18.48
CA PHE A 380 -65.57 -10.43 19.24
C PHE A 380 -66.09 -11.81 19.68
N PRO A 381 -66.69 -11.93 20.89
CA PRO A 381 -68.15 -11.75 20.99
C PRO A 381 -68.67 -11.07 22.28
N SER A 382 -69.83 -10.43 22.13
CA SER A 382 -71.00 -10.40 23.04
C SER A 382 -70.83 -10.68 24.54
N GLY A 383 -71.33 -9.74 25.37
CA GLY A 383 -72.20 -10.09 26.51
C GLY A 383 -71.75 -9.62 27.91
N GLY A 384 -72.50 -8.66 28.47
CA GLY A 384 -73.01 -8.68 29.85
C GLY A 384 -72.08 -8.51 31.07
N GLY A 385 -72.45 -7.55 31.95
CA GLY A 385 -72.49 -7.84 33.40
C GLY A 385 -71.48 -7.16 34.35
N ARG A 386 -71.97 -6.13 35.06
CA ARG A 386 -71.87 -5.84 36.52
C ARG A 386 -70.57 -6.09 37.35
N ARG A 387 -70.31 -5.07 38.19
CA ARG A 387 -69.84 -5.06 39.61
C ARG A 387 -68.36 -5.33 39.95
N GLY A 388 -67.75 -4.34 40.61
CA GLY A 388 -67.46 -4.39 42.06
C GLY A 388 -66.02 -4.61 42.54
N GLY A 389 -65.59 -3.75 43.50
CA GLY A 389 -64.50 -3.98 44.49
C GLY A 389 -63.08 -3.80 43.95
N GLY A 390 -62.14 -3.05 44.55
CA GLY A 390 -61.88 -2.78 45.97
C GLY A 390 -60.51 -3.37 46.32
N GLY A 391 -59.56 -2.58 46.81
CA GLY A 391 -58.29 -3.12 47.34
C GLY A 391 -57.09 -2.19 47.28
N PHE A 392 -56.93 -1.35 48.29
CA PHE A 392 -55.65 -0.76 48.68
C PHE A 392 -54.71 -1.84 49.24
N LYS A 393 -53.41 -1.75 48.96
CA LYS A 393 -52.36 -2.21 49.90
C LYS A 393 -51.05 -1.43 49.69
N THR A 394 -50.58 -0.91 50.81
CA THR A 394 -49.34 -0.18 51.09
C THR A 394 -48.18 -1.13 51.39
N GLY A 395 -46.95 -0.64 51.22
CA GLY A 395 -45.70 -1.20 51.76
C GLY A 395 -44.55 -0.86 50.81
N GLY A 396 -43.54 -0.05 51.13
CA GLY A 396 -42.92 0.21 52.43
C GLY A 396 -41.58 -0.53 52.46
N GLY A 397 -40.47 0.21 52.52
CA GLY A 397 -39.12 -0.35 52.66
C GLY A 397 -38.06 0.74 52.53
N PHE A 398 -37.49 1.11 53.67
CA PHE A 398 -36.39 2.04 53.87
C PHE A 398 -35.06 1.50 53.34
#